data_AF-A0A7X7F9N8-F1
#
_entry.id   AF-A0A7X7F9N8-F1
#
_cell.length_a   1.000
_cell.length_b   1.000
_cell.length_c   1.000
_cell.angle_alpha   90.00
_cell.angle_beta   90.00
_cell.angle_gamma   90.00
#
_symmetry.space_group_name_H-M   'P 1'
#
loop_
_entity.id
_entity.type
_entity.pdbx_description
1 polymer ?
#
loop_
_entity_poly.entity_id
_entity_poly.type
_entity_poly.pdbx_seq_one_letter_code
_entity_poly.pdbx_strand_id
1 'polypeptide(L)'
;AAIQLACTANATPSLFGTETNAVRLVLVGDSITGLSRNHSRGFAHQLDAAFAAARPGAPVAIAALGGSGQSVASWRSVERRSRTDATFLDVKGIDVKAELDRPADVLIVMLGMNDVLAPYISDTPESLDAWQGNLAELVDALKTRLAPHVVGLASITPCTEDPASPKNRLIAQMNARVAALAAQIGARYLPASETAWSVQRDGRARKPDFHVTSDFVHPSEAGHIAIALAMLEGLGETAAARWLKDNRLAPLLQKAADEGTGLSWRLESATPTDAPGVFRFAIACSWAPRGDDDPERRPQLSIDLPDGWRVIQAPEPGFSGAFLVEGAPDRLRNLVTLRARLGETVREAVMPIPAPWRVAAPLPMPFWREGAFDLDRARRPVDEAIAAQAGFAVPIEDDRYGTIDWRGRRTLSSCSSPFPANRSAIRWTPPCASPCPRRPSARASPPSPRTATETTS
;
A
#
# COMPACT_ATOMS: atom_id res chain seq x y z
N ALA A 1 -15.12 29.26 27.89
CA ALA A 1 -15.88 28.01 28.08
C ALA A 1 -15.80 27.21 26.80
N ALA A 2 -14.87 26.26 26.72
CA ALA A 2 -14.68 25.41 25.54
C ALA A 2 -15.53 24.15 25.72
N ILE A 3 -16.42 23.89 24.77
CA ILE A 3 -17.28 22.71 24.75
C ILE A 3 -16.40 21.52 24.33
N GLN A 4 -16.01 20.69 25.31
CA GLN A 4 -15.52 19.34 25.07
C GLN A 4 -16.69 18.51 24.51
N LEU A 5 -16.70 18.27 23.20
CA LEU A 5 -17.46 17.14 22.66
C LEU A 5 -16.74 15.87 23.08
N ALA A 6 -17.17 15.29 24.20
CA ALA A 6 -16.88 13.91 24.52
C ALA A 6 -17.59 13.03 23.48
N CYS A 7 -16.81 12.47 22.55
CA CYS A 7 -17.27 11.31 21.78
C CYS A 7 -17.38 10.13 22.74
N THR A 8 -18.52 9.97 23.39
CA THR A 8 -18.89 8.67 23.96
C THR A 8 -19.14 7.73 22.80
N ALA A 9 -18.14 6.90 22.48
CA ALA A 9 -18.31 5.77 21.59
C ALA A 9 -19.36 4.84 22.21
N ASN A 10 -20.61 4.95 21.76
CA ASN A 10 -21.60 3.91 22.00
C ASN A 10 -21.03 2.64 21.37
N ALA A 11 -20.59 1.71 22.22
CA ALA A 11 -20.17 0.39 21.79
C ALA A 11 -21.34 -0.22 20.99
N THR A 12 -21.13 -0.40 19.69
CA THR A 12 -22.10 -1.11 18.86
C THR A 12 -22.16 -2.54 19.39
N PRO A 13 -23.34 -3.07 19.77
CA PRO A 13 -23.43 -4.43 20.25
C PRO A 13 -22.89 -5.42 19.21
N SER A 14 -22.17 -6.43 19.68
CA SER A 14 -21.69 -7.57 18.88
C SER A 14 -22.84 -8.11 18.04
N LEU A 15 -22.66 -8.15 16.72
CA LEU A 15 -23.70 -8.56 15.77
C LEU A 15 -23.87 -10.07 15.71
N PHE A 16 -22.80 -10.79 16.02
CA PHE A 16 -22.93 -12.18 16.37
C PHE A 16 -23.48 -12.21 17.79
N GLY A 17 -24.76 -12.55 17.94
CA GLY A 17 -25.42 -12.63 19.25
C GLY A 17 -24.62 -13.44 20.26
N THR A 18 -25.02 -13.38 21.53
CA THR A 18 -24.40 -14.06 22.68
C THR A 18 -24.42 -15.60 22.61
N GLU A 19 -24.67 -16.19 21.44
CA GLU A 19 -24.96 -17.60 21.25
C GLU A 19 -23.88 -18.35 20.46
N THR A 20 -23.81 -19.63 20.80
CA THR A 20 -22.96 -20.74 20.32
C THR A 20 -23.10 -21.07 18.83
N ASN A 21 -23.76 -20.24 18.03
CA ASN A 21 -24.07 -20.56 16.64
C ASN A 21 -22.87 -20.28 15.73
N ALA A 22 -22.62 -21.19 14.80
CA ALA A 22 -21.64 -21.00 13.75
C ALA A 22 -22.08 -19.85 12.83
N VAL A 23 -21.13 -19.00 12.44
CA VAL A 23 -21.36 -17.83 11.59
C VAL A 23 -20.72 -18.07 10.24
N ARG A 24 -21.39 -17.71 9.15
CA ARG A 24 -20.79 -17.67 7.81
C ARG A 24 -20.53 -16.23 7.35
N LEU A 25 -19.27 -15.94 7.06
CA LEU A 25 -18.79 -14.64 6.61
C LEU A 25 -18.21 -14.76 5.19
N VAL A 26 -18.72 -13.95 4.26
CA VAL A 26 -18.24 -13.88 2.88
C VAL A 26 -17.47 -12.58 2.67
N LEU A 27 -16.23 -12.69 2.23
CA LEU A 27 -15.38 -11.56 1.84
C LEU A 27 -15.36 -11.48 0.32
N VAL A 28 -15.80 -10.36 -0.25
CA VAL A 28 -15.67 -10.06 -1.68
C VAL A 28 -14.58 -9.00 -1.85
N GLY A 29 -13.59 -9.28 -2.69
CA GLY A 29 -12.55 -8.30 -2.99
C GLY A 29 -11.61 -8.69 -4.12
N ASP A 30 -10.48 -8.02 -4.19
CA ASP A 30 -9.51 -8.15 -5.28
C ASP A 30 -8.31 -9.05 -4.91
N SER A 31 -7.13 -8.77 -5.47
CA SER A 31 -5.88 -9.48 -5.15
C SER A 31 -5.55 -9.41 -3.66
N ILE A 32 -5.91 -8.34 -2.95
CA ILE A 32 -5.66 -8.21 -1.51
C ILE A 32 -6.48 -9.26 -0.74
N THR A 33 -7.74 -9.47 -1.13
CA THR A 33 -8.59 -10.53 -0.57
C THR A 33 -8.12 -11.91 -1.01
N GLY A 34 -7.65 -12.09 -2.25
CA GLY A 34 -7.10 -13.36 -2.72
C GLY A 34 -5.85 -13.77 -1.95
N LEU A 35 -4.90 -12.83 -1.82
CA LEU A 35 -3.67 -12.99 -1.04
C LEU A 35 -3.96 -13.26 0.44
N SER A 36 -5.07 -12.73 0.97
CA SER A 36 -5.45 -12.91 2.37
C SER A 36 -5.60 -14.39 2.79
N ARG A 37 -5.89 -15.29 1.83
CA ARG A 37 -5.93 -16.74 2.04
C ARG A 37 -4.69 -17.45 1.55
N ASN A 38 -4.07 -16.97 0.47
CA ASN A 38 -2.89 -17.58 -0.12
C ASN A 38 -1.60 -17.32 0.69
N HIS A 39 -1.62 -16.38 1.64
CA HIS A 39 -0.51 -16.07 2.53
C HIS A 39 -0.95 -16.22 4.00
N SER A 40 -0.19 -16.96 4.81
CA SER A 40 -0.57 -17.32 6.21
C SER A 40 -0.75 -16.12 7.15
N ARG A 41 -0.20 -14.96 6.79
CA ARG A 41 -0.34 -13.70 7.54
C ARG A 41 -1.44 -12.77 6.97
N GLY A 42 -2.15 -13.24 5.96
CA GLY A 42 -3.23 -12.51 5.29
C GLY A 42 -4.40 -12.20 6.22
N PHE A 43 -5.14 -11.12 5.94
CA PHE A 43 -6.15 -10.61 6.86
C PHE A 43 -7.27 -11.62 7.19
N ALA A 44 -7.63 -12.52 6.26
CA ALA A 44 -8.62 -13.56 6.54
C ALA A 44 -8.11 -14.58 7.58
N HIS A 45 -6.81 -14.93 7.57
CA HIS A 45 -6.20 -15.75 8.62
C HIS A 45 -6.10 -14.99 9.96
N GLN A 46 -5.88 -13.67 9.93
CA GLN A 46 -5.92 -12.84 11.15
C GLN A 46 -7.33 -12.82 11.76
N LEU A 47 -8.38 -12.74 10.92
CA LEU A 47 -9.76 -12.85 11.36
C LEU A 47 -10.05 -14.23 11.97
N ASP A 48 -9.66 -15.34 11.31
CA ASP A 48 -9.83 -16.68 11.85
C ASP A 48 -9.20 -16.82 13.24
N ALA A 49 -7.96 -16.36 13.41
CA ALA A 49 -7.25 -16.44 14.69
C ALA A 49 -7.94 -15.61 15.79
N ALA A 50 -8.39 -14.39 15.45
CA ALA A 50 -9.07 -13.51 16.38
C ALA A 50 -10.45 -14.06 16.80
N PHE A 51 -11.22 -14.60 15.85
CA PHE A 51 -12.50 -15.24 16.15
C PHE A 51 -12.33 -16.52 16.96
N ALA A 52 -11.37 -17.38 16.62
CA ALA A 52 -11.12 -18.60 17.38
C ALA A 52 -10.76 -18.30 18.85
N ALA A 53 -10.01 -17.22 19.10
CA ALA A 53 -9.67 -16.79 20.44
C ALA A 53 -10.85 -16.15 21.20
N ALA A 54 -11.65 -15.32 20.53
CA ALA A 54 -12.73 -14.58 21.16
C ALA A 54 -14.05 -15.36 21.27
N ARG A 55 -14.25 -16.39 20.44
CA ARG A 55 -15.49 -17.18 20.32
C ARG A 55 -15.20 -18.69 20.42
N PRO A 56 -14.64 -19.18 21.54
CA PRO A 56 -14.38 -20.62 21.68
C PRO A 56 -15.70 -21.39 21.58
N GLY A 57 -15.79 -22.31 20.62
CA GLY A 57 -16.98 -23.14 20.39
C GLY A 57 -18.06 -22.55 19.46
N ALA A 58 -17.89 -21.32 18.96
CA ALA A 58 -18.79 -20.70 17.99
C ALA A 58 -18.01 -20.27 16.73
N PRO A 59 -17.69 -21.23 15.83
CA PRO A 59 -16.77 -21.01 14.72
C PRO A 59 -17.33 -20.01 13.70
N VAL A 60 -16.44 -19.22 13.12
CA VAL A 60 -16.75 -18.34 11.98
C VAL A 60 -16.15 -18.97 10.71
N ALA A 61 -16.99 -19.39 9.79
CA ALA A 61 -16.61 -19.91 8.48
C ALA A 61 -16.43 -18.74 7.51
N ILE A 62 -15.18 -18.41 7.18
CA ILE A 62 -14.84 -17.31 6.28
C ILE A 62 -14.58 -17.82 4.85
N ALA A 63 -15.46 -17.46 3.92
CA ALA A 63 -15.29 -17.66 2.49
C ALA A 63 -14.69 -16.39 1.86
N ALA A 64 -13.40 -16.44 1.48
CA ALA A 64 -12.74 -15.32 0.82
C ALA A 64 -12.79 -15.47 -0.70
N LEU A 65 -13.52 -14.57 -1.35
CA LEU A 65 -13.68 -14.51 -2.79
C LEU A 65 -12.86 -13.31 -3.28
N GLY A 66 -11.58 -13.57 -3.54
CA GLY A 66 -10.63 -12.56 -4.00
C GLY A 66 -9.98 -12.97 -5.33
N GLY A 67 -9.83 -12.02 -6.24
CA GLY A 67 -9.23 -12.25 -7.56
C GLY A 67 -8.35 -11.10 -8.02
N SER A 68 -7.22 -11.42 -8.65
CA SER A 68 -6.28 -10.42 -9.14
C SER A 68 -6.88 -9.57 -10.27
N GLY A 69 -6.60 -8.27 -10.23
CA GLY A 69 -7.13 -7.31 -11.21
C GLY A 69 -8.62 -7.01 -11.09
N GLN A 70 -9.32 -7.59 -10.11
CA GLN A 70 -10.75 -7.34 -9.96
C GLN A 70 -11.02 -5.90 -9.53
N SER A 71 -11.73 -5.17 -10.39
CA SER A 71 -12.40 -3.91 -10.09
C SER A 71 -13.86 -4.14 -9.69
N VAL A 72 -14.57 -3.10 -9.29
CA VAL A 72 -16.03 -3.18 -9.07
C VAL A 72 -16.77 -3.68 -10.33
N ALA A 73 -16.42 -3.14 -11.50
CA ALA A 73 -17.03 -3.53 -12.77
C ALA A 73 -16.71 -4.98 -13.16
N SER A 74 -15.48 -5.43 -12.92
CA SER A 74 -15.08 -6.83 -13.15
C SER A 74 -15.86 -7.78 -12.24
N TRP A 75 -16.03 -7.42 -10.96
CA TRP A 75 -16.82 -8.21 -10.02
C TRP A 75 -18.29 -8.36 -10.39
N ARG A 76 -18.92 -7.31 -10.95
CA ARG A 76 -20.28 -7.43 -11.52
C ARG A 76 -20.37 -8.49 -12.61
N SER A 77 -19.30 -8.68 -13.39
CA SER A 77 -19.23 -9.72 -14.41
C SER A 77 -19.00 -11.11 -13.81
N VAL A 78 -18.17 -11.21 -12.76
CA VAL A 78 -17.99 -12.44 -11.97
C VAL A 78 -19.30 -12.88 -11.32
N GLU A 79 -19.99 -11.97 -10.64
CA GLU A 79 -21.28 -12.22 -9.99
C GLU A 79 -22.28 -12.78 -11.01
N ARG A 80 -22.49 -12.10 -12.15
CA ARG A 80 -23.44 -12.55 -13.19
C ARG A 80 -23.08 -13.92 -13.75
N ARG A 81 -21.81 -14.13 -14.13
CA ARG A 81 -21.35 -15.40 -14.71
C ARG A 81 -21.50 -16.56 -13.71
N SER A 82 -21.15 -16.32 -12.45
CA SER A 82 -21.24 -17.34 -11.40
C SER A 82 -22.67 -17.76 -11.06
N ARG A 83 -23.72 -17.14 -11.64
CA ARG A 83 -25.09 -17.63 -11.51
C ARG A 83 -25.29 -18.94 -12.27
N THR A 84 -24.63 -19.09 -13.42
CA THR A 84 -24.73 -20.25 -14.30
C THR A 84 -23.51 -21.15 -14.22
N ASP A 85 -22.31 -20.57 -14.21
CA ASP A 85 -21.07 -21.31 -14.41
C ASP A 85 -20.23 -21.36 -13.14
N ALA A 86 -19.55 -22.49 -12.92
CA ALA A 86 -18.48 -22.57 -11.92
C ALA A 86 -17.42 -21.49 -12.25
N THR A 87 -17.10 -20.66 -11.27
CA THR A 87 -16.23 -19.50 -11.46
C THR A 87 -15.19 -19.48 -10.36
N PHE A 88 -13.91 -19.55 -10.74
CA PHE A 88 -12.79 -19.60 -9.81
C PHE A 88 -11.97 -18.31 -9.91
N LEU A 89 -11.55 -17.80 -8.76
CA LEU A 89 -10.64 -16.66 -8.63
C LEU A 89 -9.28 -17.14 -8.07
N ASP A 90 -8.58 -16.31 -7.32
CA ASP A 90 -7.22 -16.59 -6.88
C ASP A 90 -7.14 -17.57 -5.70
N VAL A 91 -8.22 -17.70 -4.93
CA VAL A 91 -8.25 -18.60 -3.77
C VAL A 91 -8.52 -20.02 -4.26
N LYS A 92 -7.50 -20.87 -4.18
CA LYS A 92 -7.54 -22.24 -4.70
C LYS A 92 -8.68 -23.04 -4.07
N GLY A 93 -9.46 -23.71 -4.91
CA GLY A 93 -10.51 -24.64 -4.49
C GLY A 93 -11.83 -23.99 -4.06
N ILE A 94 -11.95 -22.66 -4.17
CA ILE A 94 -13.21 -21.96 -3.89
C ILE A 94 -13.92 -21.63 -5.20
N ASP A 95 -15.08 -22.25 -5.41
CA ASP A 95 -16.00 -21.88 -6.48
C ASP A 95 -16.91 -20.74 -6.02
N VAL A 96 -16.83 -19.60 -6.69
CA VAL A 96 -17.65 -18.41 -6.41
C VAL A 96 -19.14 -18.75 -6.52
N LYS A 97 -19.55 -19.61 -7.46
CA LYS A 97 -20.95 -20.02 -7.58
C LYS A 97 -21.43 -20.73 -6.33
N ALA A 98 -20.70 -21.78 -5.91
CA ALA A 98 -21.04 -22.56 -4.73
C ALA A 98 -21.06 -21.73 -3.43
N GLU A 99 -20.19 -20.73 -3.32
CA GLU A 99 -20.20 -19.82 -2.17
C GLU A 99 -21.32 -18.77 -2.24
N LEU A 100 -21.65 -18.26 -3.42
CA LEU A 100 -22.74 -17.28 -3.55
C LEU A 100 -24.13 -17.91 -3.55
N ASP A 101 -24.29 -19.20 -3.86
CA ASP A 101 -25.57 -19.91 -3.86
C ASP A 101 -26.05 -20.34 -2.46
N ARG A 102 -25.34 -19.96 -1.40
CA ARG A 102 -25.68 -20.27 -0.02
C ARG A 102 -25.83 -18.99 0.80
N PRO A 103 -26.81 -18.91 1.72
CA PRO A 103 -26.94 -17.77 2.62
C PRO A 103 -25.65 -17.48 3.39
N ALA A 104 -25.39 -16.21 3.69
CA ALA A 104 -24.33 -15.78 4.58
C ALA A 104 -24.94 -15.01 5.75
N ASP A 105 -24.29 -15.00 6.91
CA ASP A 105 -24.68 -14.10 8.01
C ASP A 105 -24.10 -12.71 7.77
N VAL A 106 -22.87 -12.67 7.23
CA VAL A 106 -22.12 -11.43 6.99
C VAL A 106 -21.57 -11.41 5.57
N LEU A 107 -21.77 -10.28 4.89
CA LEU A 107 -21.09 -9.93 3.64
C LEU A 107 -20.17 -8.74 3.90
N ILE A 108 -18.90 -8.86 3.53
CA ILE A 108 -17.97 -7.72 3.48
C ILE A 108 -17.49 -7.52 2.05
N VAL A 109 -17.54 -6.28 1.57
CA VAL A 109 -17.01 -5.89 0.25
C VAL A 109 -15.84 -4.92 0.45
N MET A 110 -14.67 -5.27 -0.10
CA MET A 110 -13.47 -4.43 -0.13
C MET A 110 -12.92 -4.39 -1.56
N LEU A 111 -13.26 -3.33 -2.30
CA LEU A 111 -12.91 -3.15 -3.71
C LEU A 111 -12.60 -1.70 -4.02
N GLY A 112 -11.74 -1.48 -5.02
CA GLY A 112 -11.41 -0.14 -5.54
C GLY A 112 -9.93 0.07 -5.82
N MET A 113 -9.04 -0.80 -5.33
CA MET A 113 -7.60 -0.68 -5.60
C MET A 113 -7.32 -0.77 -7.10
N ASN A 114 -7.86 -1.78 -7.79
CA ASN A 114 -7.65 -1.93 -9.23
C ASN A 114 -8.34 -0.84 -10.07
N ASP A 115 -9.46 -0.28 -9.58
CA ASP A 115 -10.12 0.87 -10.20
C ASP A 115 -9.18 2.10 -10.26
N VAL A 116 -8.35 2.28 -9.23
CA VAL A 116 -7.31 3.32 -9.14
C VAL A 116 -6.04 2.96 -9.91
N LEU A 117 -5.61 1.69 -9.90
CA LEU A 117 -4.36 1.26 -10.53
C LEU A 117 -4.43 1.26 -12.06
N ALA A 118 -5.56 0.84 -12.64
CA ALA A 118 -5.75 0.70 -14.08
C ALA A 118 -6.39 1.95 -14.74
N PRO A 119 -5.99 3.14 -14.26
CA PRO A 119 -6.77 4.40 -14.20
C PRO A 119 -8.18 4.36 -14.83
N TYR A 120 -9.07 3.50 -14.32
CA TYR A 120 -10.45 3.44 -14.81
C TYR A 120 -11.28 4.61 -14.29
N ILE A 121 -10.82 5.23 -13.19
CA ILE A 121 -11.50 6.33 -12.51
C ILE A 121 -10.69 7.61 -12.69
N SER A 122 -11.38 8.67 -13.11
CA SER A 122 -10.84 10.03 -13.13
C SER A 122 -11.17 10.75 -11.84
N ASP A 123 -10.34 11.74 -11.47
CA ASP A 123 -10.57 12.62 -10.32
C ASP A 123 -11.62 13.71 -10.67
N THR A 124 -12.83 13.27 -11.04
CA THR A 124 -14.00 14.14 -11.25
C THR A 124 -15.21 13.59 -10.50
N PRO A 125 -16.13 14.46 -10.06
CA PRO A 125 -17.35 14.03 -9.38
C PRO A 125 -18.14 12.99 -10.16
N GLU A 126 -18.30 13.17 -11.47
CA GLU A 126 -19.09 12.27 -12.33
C GLU A 126 -18.49 10.86 -12.39
N SER A 127 -17.15 10.76 -12.51
CA SER A 127 -16.46 9.48 -12.54
C SER A 127 -16.53 8.76 -11.19
N LEU A 128 -16.44 9.51 -10.08
CA LEU A 128 -16.53 8.97 -8.73
C LEU A 128 -17.95 8.51 -8.40
N ASP A 129 -18.96 9.28 -8.79
CA ASP A 129 -20.37 8.96 -8.56
C ASP A 129 -20.80 7.75 -9.42
N ALA A 130 -20.32 7.67 -10.66
CA ALA A 130 -20.54 6.48 -11.50
C ALA A 130 -19.90 5.23 -10.89
N TRP A 131 -18.69 5.34 -10.33
CA TRP A 131 -18.05 4.24 -9.61
C TRP A 131 -18.85 3.82 -8.36
N GLN A 132 -19.32 4.78 -7.56
CA GLN A 132 -20.18 4.50 -6.40
C GLN A 132 -21.48 3.80 -6.82
N GLY A 133 -22.12 4.24 -7.92
CA GLY A 133 -23.31 3.60 -8.47
C GLY A 133 -23.05 2.14 -8.86
N ASN A 134 -21.93 1.86 -9.53
CA ASN A 134 -21.52 0.49 -9.86
C ASN A 134 -21.30 -0.37 -8.60
N LEU A 135 -20.73 0.21 -7.54
CA LEU A 135 -20.53 -0.48 -6.26
C LEU A 135 -21.88 -0.79 -5.60
N ALA A 136 -22.81 0.17 -5.61
CA ALA A 136 -24.16 -0.01 -5.07
C ALA A 136 -24.91 -1.15 -5.77
N GLU A 137 -24.87 -1.21 -7.11
CA GLU A 137 -25.48 -2.29 -7.88
C GLU A 137 -24.86 -3.66 -7.57
N LEU A 138 -23.53 -3.73 -7.44
CA LEU A 138 -22.85 -4.97 -7.07
C LEU A 138 -23.29 -5.43 -5.67
N VAL A 139 -23.30 -4.52 -4.70
CA VAL A 139 -23.69 -4.83 -3.32
C VAL A 139 -25.14 -5.30 -3.26
N ASP A 140 -26.05 -4.67 -4.00
CA ASP A 140 -27.46 -5.08 -4.06
C ASP A 140 -27.64 -6.48 -4.66
N ALA A 141 -26.93 -6.79 -5.75
CA ALA A 141 -26.94 -8.12 -6.36
C ALA A 141 -26.43 -9.20 -5.38
N LEU A 142 -25.33 -8.92 -4.67
CA LEU A 142 -24.77 -9.83 -3.66
C LEU A 142 -25.69 -9.99 -2.45
N LYS A 143 -26.30 -8.90 -1.96
CA LYS A 143 -27.29 -8.94 -0.87
C LYS A 143 -28.49 -9.81 -1.24
N THR A 144 -29.01 -9.66 -2.46
CA THR A 144 -30.14 -10.47 -2.94
C THR A 144 -29.80 -11.96 -2.97
N ARG A 145 -28.56 -12.30 -3.37
CA ARG A 145 -28.15 -13.70 -3.54
C ARG A 145 -27.77 -14.38 -2.21
N LEU A 146 -27.08 -13.65 -1.33
CA LEU A 146 -26.57 -14.17 -0.05
C LEU A 146 -27.53 -13.97 1.13
N ALA A 147 -28.53 -13.09 1.01
CA ALA A 147 -29.45 -12.69 2.08
C ALA A 147 -28.76 -12.40 3.44
N PRO A 148 -27.70 -11.57 3.50
CA PRO A 148 -26.93 -11.37 4.72
C PRO A 148 -27.69 -10.57 5.78
N HIS A 149 -27.50 -10.94 7.04
CA HIS A 149 -27.98 -10.15 8.20
C HIS A 149 -27.16 -8.86 8.37
N VAL A 150 -25.87 -8.90 8.02
CA VAL A 150 -24.96 -7.77 8.13
C VAL A 150 -24.21 -7.56 6.82
N VAL A 151 -24.17 -6.32 6.35
CA VAL A 151 -23.33 -5.90 5.23
C VAL A 151 -22.28 -4.92 5.74
N GLY A 152 -21.02 -5.16 5.39
CA GLY A 152 -19.90 -4.27 5.65
C GLY A 152 -19.27 -3.78 4.35
N LEU A 153 -19.04 -2.48 4.23
CA LEU A 153 -18.26 -1.89 3.15
C LEU A 153 -16.93 -1.40 3.72
N ALA A 154 -15.84 -2.05 3.33
CA ALA A 154 -14.50 -1.67 3.77
C ALA A 154 -13.90 -0.61 2.86
N SER A 155 -13.26 0.39 3.48
CA SER A 155 -12.50 1.40 2.75
C SER A 155 -11.29 0.79 2.04
N ILE A 156 -10.94 1.36 0.89
CA ILE A 156 -9.80 0.96 0.07
C ILE A 156 -8.52 1.31 0.84
N THR A 157 -7.64 0.32 1.01
CA THR A 157 -6.35 0.52 1.68
C THR A 157 -5.43 1.47 0.90
N PRO A 158 -4.43 2.08 1.55
CA PRO A 158 -3.51 2.98 0.87
C PRO A 158 -2.81 2.35 -0.35
N CYS A 159 -2.68 3.14 -1.41
CA CYS A 159 -1.80 2.87 -2.55
C CYS A 159 -0.63 3.84 -2.49
N THR A 160 0.57 3.32 -2.25
CA THR A 160 1.71 4.05 -1.70
C THR A 160 1.49 4.48 -0.25
N GLU A 161 2.59 4.89 0.37
CA GLU A 161 2.67 5.23 1.78
C GLU A 161 2.88 6.73 2.04
N ASP A 162 2.39 7.52 1.08
CA ASP A 162 2.30 8.97 1.13
C ASP A 162 0.82 9.38 0.93
N PRO A 163 0.14 9.93 1.95
CA PRO A 163 -1.26 10.33 1.84
C PRO A 163 -1.47 11.45 0.82
N ALA A 164 -0.43 12.22 0.49
CA ALA A 164 -0.48 13.27 -0.52
C ALA A 164 -0.29 12.73 -1.94
N SER A 165 -0.01 11.43 -2.14
CA SER A 165 0.15 10.87 -3.48
C SER A 165 -1.16 11.05 -4.29
N PRO A 166 -1.10 11.32 -5.61
CA PRO A 166 -2.31 11.46 -6.42
C PRO A 166 -3.27 10.28 -6.30
N LYS A 167 -2.74 9.06 -6.18
CA LYS A 167 -3.54 7.85 -5.98
C LYS A 167 -4.22 7.82 -4.61
N ASN A 168 -3.51 8.18 -3.53
CA ASN A 168 -4.11 8.22 -2.20
C ASN A 168 -5.13 9.35 -2.03
N ARG A 169 -4.98 10.49 -2.71
CA ARG A 169 -6.01 11.53 -2.74
C ARG A 169 -7.28 11.07 -3.46
N LEU A 170 -7.15 10.34 -4.57
CA LEU A 170 -8.28 9.72 -5.24
C LEU A 170 -8.95 8.65 -4.37
N ILE A 171 -8.15 7.78 -3.73
CA ILE A 171 -8.64 6.78 -2.77
C ILE A 171 -9.38 7.44 -1.61
N ALA A 172 -8.90 8.55 -1.06
CA ALA A 172 -9.59 9.26 0.01
C ALA A 172 -10.98 9.75 -0.42
N GLN A 173 -11.10 10.27 -1.63
CA GLN A 173 -12.40 10.63 -2.19
C GLN A 173 -13.30 9.40 -2.39
N MET A 174 -12.78 8.33 -2.98
CA MET A 174 -13.52 7.07 -3.14
C MET A 174 -13.98 6.49 -1.80
N ASN A 175 -13.15 6.54 -0.75
CA ASN A 175 -13.49 6.08 0.59
C ASN A 175 -14.60 6.92 1.23
N ALA A 176 -14.63 8.24 0.98
CA ALA A 176 -15.77 9.06 1.38
C ALA A 176 -17.08 8.60 0.71
N ARG A 177 -17.02 8.14 -0.55
CA ARG A 177 -18.17 7.56 -1.26
C ARG A 177 -18.55 6.18 -0.73
N VAL A 178 -17.58 5.35 -0.33
CA VAL A 178 -17.84 4.08 0.37
C VAL A 178 -18.58 4.33 1.68
N ALA A 179 -18.11 5.29 2.49
CA ALA A 179 -18.76 5.66 3.74
C ALA A 179 -20.19 6.19 3.53
N ALA A 180 -20.37 7.08 2.54
CA ALA A 180 -21.70 7.61 2.18
C ALA A 180 -22.65 6.50 1.70
N LEU A 181 -22.17 5.60 0.84
CA LEU A 181 -22.96 4.45 0.37
C LEU A 181 -23.33 3.52 1.54
N ALA A 182 -22.39 3.24 2.45
CA ALA A 182 -22.65 2.40 3.61
C ALA A 182 -23.79 2.98 4.45
N ALA A 183 -23.75 4.28 4.73
CA ALA A 183 -24.83 4.98 5.43
C ALA A 183 -26.16 4.93 4.65
N GLN A 184 -26.13 5.15 3.34
CA GLN A 184 -27.31 5.14 2.47
C GLN A 184 -28.04 3.78 2.49
N ILE A 185 -27.31 2.67 2.49
CA ILE A 185 -27.89 1.32 2.40
C ILE A 185 -28.03 0.61 3.75
N GLY A 186 -27.74 1.30 4.87
CA GLY A 186 -27.75 0.73 6.21
C GLY A 186 -26.65 -0.32 6.46
N ALA A 187 -25.55 -0.27 5.72
CA ALA A 187 -24.39 -1.13 5.92
C ALA A 187 -23.40 -0.53 6.95
N ARG A 188 -22.51 -1.38 7.47
CA ARG A 188 -21.39 -0.98 8.33
C ARG A 188 -20.25 -0.43 7.48
N TYR A 189 -19.73 0.74 7.83
CA TYR A 189 -18.46 1.21 7.28
C TYR A 189 -17.31 0.56 8.05
N LEU A 190 -16.38 -0.09 7.34
CA LEU A 190 -15.19 -0.73 7.94
C LEU A 190 -13.95 0.09 7.55
N PRO A 191 -13.34 0.86 8.47
CA PRO A 191 -12.35 1.89 8.15
C PRO A 191 -10.93 1.34 7.91
N ALA A 192 -10.78 0.39 6.98
CA ALA A 192 -9.51 -0.31 6.72
C ALA A 192 -8.36 0.63 6.30
N SER A 193 -8.64 1.66 5.51
CA SER A 193 -7.67 2.68 5.10
C SER A 193 -7.16 3.48 6.30
N GLU A 194 -8.08 3.94 7.14
CA GLU A 194 -7.79 4.76 8.31
C GLU A 194 -7.00 3.97 9.36
N THR A 195 -7.39 2.71 9.60
CA THR A 195 -6.64 1.83 10.49
C THR A 195 -5.25 1.52 9.94
N ALA A 196 -5.10 1.33 8.62
CA ALA A 196 -3.78 1.16 8.00
C ALA A 196 -2.88 2.38 8.18
N TRP A 197 -3.40 3.60 7.98
CA TRP A 197 -2.65 4.83 8.26
C TRP A 197 -2.29 4.98 9.74
N SER A 198 -3.19 4.61 10.65
CA SER A 198 -2.91 4.64 12.09
C SER A 198 -1.78 3.68 12.45
N VAL A 199 -1.86 2.42 12.00
CA VAL A 199 -0.83 1.40 12.23
C VAL A 199 0.51 1.83 11.63
N GLN A 200 0.51 2.40 10.42
CA GLN A 200 1.72 2.92 9.81
C GLN A 200 2.35 4.03 10.64
N ARG A 201 1.54 5.02 11.09
CA ARG A 201 2.03 6.11 11.93
C ARG A 201 2.64 5.59 13.22
N ASP A 202 1.98 4.64 13.88
CA ASP A 202 2.45 4.06 15.13
C ASP A 202 3.73 3.24 14.93
N GLY A 203 3.81 2.47 13.84
CA GLY A 203 5.03 1.75 13.47
C GLY A 203 6.17 2.71 13.11
N ARG A 204 5.89 3.77 12.33
CA ARG A 204 6.85 4.80 11.96
C ARG A 204 7.30 5.66 13.13
N ALA A 205 6.54 5.76 14.21
CA ALA A 205 7.03 6.38 15.45
C ALA A 205 8.12 5.54 16.14
N ARG A 206 8.24 4.25 15.81
CA ARG A 206 9.19 3.30 16.41
C ARG A 206 10.35 2.95 15.48
N LYS A 207 10.07 2.87 14.18
CA LYS A 207 11.01 2.50 13.11
C LYS A 207 10.71 3.32 11.85
N PRO A 208 11.58 4.25 11.41
CA PRO A 208 11.26 5.17 10.30
C PRO A 208 10.81 4.50 8.99
N ASP A 209 11.41 3.35 8.67
CA ASP A 209 11.13 2.52 7.49
C ASP A 209 10.05 1.45 7.75
N PHE A 210 9.17 1.67 8.73
CA PHE A 210 8.03 0.80 8.94
C PHE A 210 6.99 0.96 7.82
N HIS A 211 6.62 -0.18 7.23
CA HIS A 211 5.72 -0.25 6.08
C HIS A 211 4.51 -1.14 6.36
N VAL A 212 3.33 -0.66 5.94
CA VAL A 212 2.05 -1.38 5.94
C VAL A 212 1.71 -1.96 4.57
N THR A 213 2.47 -1.60 3.53
CA THR A 213 2.41 -2.16 2.17
C THR A 213 3.78 -2.69 1.76
N SER A 214 3.83 -3.77 0.98
CA SER A 214 5.10 -4.39 0.55
C SER A 214 5.60 -3.86 -0.79
N ASP A 215 4.67 -3.56 -1.70
CA ASP A 215 4.94 -3.09 -3.06
C ASP A 215 4.13 -1.82 -3.39
N PHE A 216 3.71 -1.09 -2.35
CA PHE A 216 2.84 0.07 -2.43
C PHE A 216 1.40 -0.23 -2.92
N VAL A 217 0.98 -1.50 -2.95
CA VAL A 217 -0.38 -1.93 -3.26
C VAL A 217 -0.85 -3.00 -2.26
N HIS A 218 -0.11 -4.09 -2.18
CA HIS A 218 -0.42 -5.24 -1.35
C HIS A 218 0.04 -5.01 0.10
N PRO A 219 -0.82 -5.26 1.09
CA PRO A 219 -0.47 -5.09 2.49
C PRO A 219 0.73 -5.96 2.91
N SER A 220 1.57 -5.44 3.80
CA SER A 220 2.48 -6.25 4.61
C SER A 220 1.69 -6.98 5.70
N GLU A 221 2.36 -7.74 6.56
CA GLU A 221 1.71 -8.32 7.76
C GLU A 221 1.02 -7.25 8.61
N ALA A 222 1.67 -6.11 8.82
CA ALA A 222 1.09 -4.99 9.57
C ALA A 222 -0.16 -4.43 8.90
N GLY A 223 -0.15 -4.30 7.56
CA GLY A 223 -1.33 -3.86 6.82
C GLY A 223 -2.47 -4.88 6.83
N HIS A 224 -2.17 -6.17 6.77
CA HIS A 224 -3.20 -7.22 6.91
C HIS A 224 -3.81 -7.25 8.32
N ILE A 225 -3.02 -7.02 9.37
CA ILE A 225 -3.54 -6.84 10.73
C ILE A 225 -4.43 -5.59 10.80
N ALA A 226 -4.03 -4.49 10.17
CA ALA A 226 -4.83 -3.27 10.13
C ALA A 226 -6.20 -3.46 9.45
N ILE A 227 -6.24 -4.17 8.32
CA ILE A 227 -7.50 -4.54 7.64
C ILE A 227 -8.38 -5.37 8.58
N ALA A 228 -7.84 -6.42 9.19
CA ALA A 228 -8.60 -7.29 10.08
C ALA A 228 -9.12 -6.54 11.32
N LEU A 229 -8.31 -5.65 11.92
CA LEU A 229 -8.75 -4.78 13.01
C LEU A 229 -9.94 -3.91 12.60
N ALA A 230 -9.85 -3.22 11.46
CA ALA A 230 -10.94 -2.38 10.97
C ALA A 230 -12.23 -3.16 10.71
N MET A 231 -12.12 -4.39 10.19
CA MET A 231 -13.27 -5.27 9.99
C MET A 231 -13.90 -5.69 11.32
N LEU A 232 -13.10 -6.14 12.28
CA LEU A 232 -13.59 -6.56 13.60
C LEU A 232 -14.24 -5.40 14.36
N GLU A 233 -13.59 -4.24 14.41
CA GLU A 233 -14.12 -3.05 15.09
C GLU A 233 -15.40 -2.55 14.41
N GLY A 234 -15.43 -2.49 13.07
CA GLY A 234 -16.61 -2.06 12.32
C GLY A 234 -17.80 -3.03 12.40
N LEU A 235 -17.55 -4.31 12.68
CA LEU A 235 -18.58 -5.31 12.98
C LEU A 235 -19.04 -5.31 14.45
N GLY A 236 -18.34 -4.59 15.35
CA GLY A 236 -18.61 -4.61 16.79
C GLY A 236 -17.96 -5.78 17.55
N GLU A 237 -17.02 -6.51 16.93
CA GLU A 237 -16.33 -7.68 17.48
C GLU A 237 -15.17 -7.26 18.39
N THR A 238 -15.49 -6.52 19.44
CA THR A 238 -14.52 -5.84 20.32
C THR A 238 -13.55 -6.80 21.01
N ALA A 239 -14.00 -8.00 21.41
CA ALA A 239 -13.14 -9.01 22.03
C ALA A 239 -12.10 -9.57 21.04
N ALA A 240 -12.53 -9.87 19.81
CA ALA A 240 -11.63 -10.32 18.75
C ALA A 240 -10.65 -9.22 18.32
N ALA A 241 -11.14 -7.98 18.17
CA ALA A 241 -10.30 -6.82 17.86
C ALA A 241 -9.24 -6.58 18.95
N ARG A 242 -9.63 -6.64 20.23
CA ARG A 242 -8.69 -6.54 21.36
C ARG A 242 -7.66 -7.65 21.33
N TRP A 243 -8.08 -8.90 21.14
CA TRP A 243 -7.14 -10.01 21.04
C TRP A 243 -6.12 -9.80 19.90
N LEU A 244 -6.58 -9.38 18.73
CA LEU A 244 -5.72 -9.14 17.57
C LEU A 244 -4.73 -8.00 17.84
N LYS A 245 -5.18 -6.93 18.49
CA LYS A 245 -4.33 -5.81 18.89
C LYS A 245 -3.25 -6.25 19.87
N ASP A 246 -3.61 -6.97 20.92
CA ASP A 246 -2.69 -7.33 22.01
C ASP A 246 -1.73 -8.45 21.61
N ASN A 247 -2.18 -9.40 20.79
CA ASN A 247 -1.43 -10.63 20.50
C ASN A 247 -0.72 -10.62 19.14
N ARG A 248 -1.08 -9.71 18.22
CA ARG A 248 -0.45 -9.60 16.90
C ARG A 248 0.13 -8.22 16.65
N LEU A 249 -0.66 -7.16 16.78
CA LEU A 249 -0.19 -5.81 16.47
C LEU A 249 0.86 -5.33 17.49
N ALA A 250 0.59 -5.42 18.79
CA ALA A 250 1.49 -4.93 19.82
C ALA A 250 2.87 -5.62 19.79
N PRO A 251 2.98 -6.96 19.66
CA PRO A 251 4.27 -7.62 19.47
C PRO A 251 5.00 -7.19 18.20
N LEU A 252 4.28 -6.97 17.10
CA LEU A 252 4.87 -6.50 15.85
C LEU A 252 5.42 -5.07 15.99
N LEU A 253 4.69 -4.18 16.66
CA LEU A 253 5.16 -2.83 16.96
C LEU A 253 6.33 -2.84 17.94
N GLN A 254 6.31 -3.72 18.96
CA GLN A 254 7.43 -3.87 19.88
C GLN A 254 8.68 -4.34 19.14
N LYS A 255 8.56 -5.36 18.29
CA LYS A 255 9.66 -5.82 17.44
C LYS A 255 10.23 -4.69 16.56
N ALA A 256 9.38 -3.86 15.97
CA ALA A 256 9.83 -2.69 15.21
C ALA A 256 10.61 -1.70 16.08
N ALA A 257 10.16 -1.47 17.33
CA ALA A 257 10.89 -0.65 18.29
C ALA A 257 12.24 -1.27 18.68
N ASP A 258 12.32 -2.59 18.84
CA ASP A 258 13.54 -3.31 19.24
C ASP A 258 14.59 -3.35 18.12
N GLU A 259 14.17 -3.57 16.87
CA GLU A 259 15.03 -3.56 15.69
C GLU A 259 15.55 -2.16 15.31
N GLY A 260 14.80 -1.11 15.69
CA GLY A 260 15.17 0.26 15.41
C GLY A 260 16.28 0.80 16.32
N THR A 261 16.63 2.08 16.16
CA THR A 261 17.50 2.78 17.11
C THR A 261 16.75 3.23 18.37
N GLY A 262 15.41 3.15 18.38
CA GLY A 262 14.55 3.70 19.43
C GLY A 262 14.36 5.21 19.31
N LEU A 263 14.92 5.83 18.25
CA LEU A 263 14.70 7.21 17.84
C LEU A 263 14.25 7.20 16.38
N SER A 264 12.99 7.57 16.14
CA SER A 264 12.41 7.64 14.81
C SER A 264 12.28 9.07 14.31
N TRP A 265 12.09 9.22 13.01
CA TRP A 265 11.97 10.51 12.33
C TRP A 265 11.02 10.46 11.14
N ARG A 266 10.51 11.63 10.77
CA ARG A 266 9.70 11.86 9.57
C ARG A 266 9.94 13.26 9.06
N LEU A 267 10.20 13.38 7.76
CA LEU A 267 10.15 14.66 7.08
C LEU A 267 8.68 15.01 6.81
N GLU A 268 8.16 16.03 7.48
CA GLU A 268 6.75 16.43 7.38
C GLU A 268 6.50 17.40 6.22
N SER A 269 7.46 18.27 5.96
CA SER A 269 7.38 19.21 4.85
C SER A 269 8.76 19.68 4.40
N ALA A 270 8.81 20.11 3.14
CA ALA A 270 9.93 20.83 2.54
C ALA A 270 9.35 22.01 1.76
N THR A 271 9.53 23.23 2.25
CA THR A 271 8.98 24.44 1.65
C THR A 271 10.10 25.37 1.18
N PRO A 272 10.04 25.89 -0.05
CA PRO A 272 11.03 26.86 -0.51
C PRO A 272 10.93 28.15 0.32
N THR A 273 12.07 28.78 0.54
CA THR A 273 12.15 30.11 1.17
C THR A 273 12.32 31.21 0.11
N ASP A 274 12.35 32.47 0.53
CA ASP A 274 12.65 33.60 -0.37
C ASP A 274 14.10 33.56 -0.89
N ALA A 275 15.01 32.90 -0.16
CA ALA A 275 16.39 32.71 -0.59
C ALA A 275 16.46 31.62 -1.67
N PRO A 276 17.03 31.91 -2.86
CA PRO A 276 17.12 30.94 -3.95
C PRO A 276 17.85 29.66 -3.54
N GLY A 277 17.22 28.51 -3.78
CA GLY A 277 17.82 27.20 -3.49
C GLY A 277 17.75 26.75 -2.02
N VAL A 278 17.23 27.59 -1.13
CA VAL A 278 17.12 27.31 0.30
C VAL A 278 15.69 26.87 0.63
N PHE A 279 15.59 25.78 1.39
CA PHE A 279 14.33 25.22 1.85
C PHE A 279 14.27 25.20 3.36
N ARG A 280 13.05 25.28 3.85
CA ARG A 280 12.68 25.03 5.23
C ARG A 280 12.08 23.64 5.34
N PHE A 281 12.60 22.86 6.27
CA PHE A 281 12.20 21.48 6.51
C PHE A 281 11.64 21.33 7.92
N ALA A 282 10.43 20.76 8.02
CA ALA A 282 9.89 20.33 9.30
C ALA A 282 10.20 18.84 9.50
N ILE A 283 10.98 18.53 10.53
CA ILE A 283 11.46 17.18 10.84
C ILE A 283 10.86 16.76 12.16
N ALA A 284 9.84 15.91 12.11
CA ALA A 284 9.31 15.26 13.29
C ALA A 284 10.25 14.16 13.76
N CYS A 285 10.37 14.00 15.06
CA CYS A 285 11.14 12.94 15.70
C CYS A 285 10.35 12.34 16.87
N SER A 286 10.62 11.09 17.18
CA SER A 286 9.93 10.35 18.25
C SER A 286 10.88 9.40 18.95
N TRP A 287 10.89 9.45 20.28
CA TRP A 287 11.53 8.48 21.14
C TRP A 287 10.54 7.37 21.47
N ALA A 288 10.89 6.13 21.15
CA ALA A 288 10.12 4.96 21.57
C ALA A 288 10.66 4.46 22.92
N PRO A 289 9.90 4.54 24.02
CA PRO A 289 10.35 4.01 25.30
C PRO A 289 10.67 2.51 25.21
N ARG A 290 11.76 2.10 25.84
CA ARG A 290 12.18 0.70 26.01
C ARG A 290 12.21 0.35 27.50
N GLY A 291 12.29 -0.94 27.84
CA GLY A 291 12.02 -1.47 29.19
C GLY A 291 12.71 -0.73 30.36
N ASP A 292 13.94 -0.25 30.15
CA ASP A 292 14.72 0.43 31.20
C ASP A 292 14.60 1.97 31.15
N ASP A 293 13.83 2.52 30.22
CA ASP A 293 13.59 3.95 30.12
C ASP A 293 12.59 4.39 31.20
N ASP A 294 12.95 5.41 31.98
CA ASP A 294 12.04 6.06 32.92
C ASP A 294 10.88 6.75 32.16
N PRO A 295 9.61 6.34 32.38
CA PRO A 295 8.46 6.90 31.65
C PRO A 295 8.14 8.36 32.03
N GLU A 296 8.63 8.85 33.17
CA GLU A 296 8.44 10.23 33.61
C GLU A 296 9.55 11.16 33.12
N ARG A 297 10.72 10.62 32.81
CA ARG A 297 11.83 11.40 32.29
C ARG A 297 11.63 11.71 30.80
N ARG A 298 11.83 12.98 30.41
CA ARG A 298 11.68 13.43 29.02
C ARG A 298 13.04 13.49 28.33
N PRO A 299 13.19 12.91 27.12
CA PRO A 299 14.46 12.95 26.42
C PRO A 299 14.74 14.36 25.88
N GLN A 300 16.01 14.77 25.93
CA GLN A 300 16.49 15.98 25.30
C GLN A 300 16.87 15.68 23.85
N LEU A 301 16.24 16.39 22.91
CA LEU A 301 16.41 16.19 21.48
C LEU A 301 17.41 17.21 20.92
N SER A 302 18.28 16.77 20.02
CA SER A 302 19.23 17.62 19.30
C SER A 302 19.44 17.12 17.87
N ILE A 303 19.99 17.97 17.01
CA ILE A 303 20.16 17.70 15.60
C ILE A 303 21.50 18.25 15.10
N ASP A 304 22.26 17.41 14.41
CA ASP A 304 23.43 17.83 13.65
C ASP A 304 23.02 18.00 12.19
N LEU A 305 23.38 19.17 11.64
CA LEU A 305 23.03 19.56 10.28
C LEU A 305 24.27 19.62 9.39
N PRO A 306 24.11 19.47 8.06
CA PRO A 306 25.17 19.77 7.10
C PRO A 306 25.69 21.21 7.22
N ASP A 307 26.89 21.45 6.72
CA ASP A 307 27.47 22.80 6.68
C ASP A 307 26.56 23.79 5.96
N GLY A 308 26.40 24.98 6.55
CA GLY A 308 25.55 26.05 6.01
C GLY A 308 24.06 25.89 6.30
N TRP A 309 23.63 24.79 6.91
CA TRP A 309 22.27 24.63 7.42
C TRP A 309 22.16 25.17 8.84
N ARG A 310 20.94 25.54 9.24
CA ARG A 310 20.66 26.07 10.59
C ARG A 310 19.36 25.55 11.16
N VAL A 311 19.32 25.43 12.49
CA VAL A 311 18.09 25.20 13.24
C VAL A 311 17.37 26.54 13.40
N ILE A 312 16.13 26.61 12.93
CA ILE A 312 15.23 27.75 13.12
C ILE A 312 14.44 27.58 14.42
N GLN A 313 13.99 26.35 14.68
CA GLN A 313 13.25 26.00 15.88
C GLN A 313 13.62 24.58 16.31
N ALA A 314 13.86 24.40 17.61
CA ALA A 314 14.03 23.10 18.24
C ALA A 314 12.78 22.77 19.08
N PRO A 315 12.45 21.48 19.24
CA PRO A 315 11.38 21.07 20.14
C PRO A 315 11.82 21.17 21.61
N GLU A 316 10.84 21.36 22.49
CA GLU A 316 11.02 21.18 23.93
C GLU A 316 11.36 19.71 24.26
N PRO A 317 11.99 19.42 25.42
CA PRO A 317 12.22 18.06 25.87
C PRO A 317 10.93 17.24 25.92
N GLY A 318 10.92 16.08 25.29
CA GLY A 318 9.71 15.28 25.13
C GLY A 318 9.91 14.04 24.29
N PHE A 319 8.99 13.08 24.44
CA PHE A 319 9.02 11.84 23.65
C PHE A 319 8.73 12.05 22.16
N SER A 320 8.24 13.21 21.78
CA SER A 320 8.03 13.60 20.40
C SER A 320 8.23 15.10 20.25
N GLY A 321 8.74 15.52 19.11
CA GLY A 321 8.94 16.93 18.80
C GLY A 321 9.24 17.14 17.33
N ALA A 322 9.23 18.38 16.88
CA ALA A 322 9.60 18.75 15.52
C ALA A 322 10.70 19.80 15.52
N PHE A 323 11.75 19.56 14.74
CA PHE A 323 12.72 20.58 14.38
C PHE A 323 12.23 21.32 13.14
N LEU A 324 12.42 22.63 13.12
CA LEU A 324 12.33 23.44 11.91
C LEU A 324 13.77 23.82 11.53
N VAL A 325 14.23 23.35 10.38
CA VAL A 325 15.59 23.61 9.91
C VAL A 325 15.56 24.25 8.54
N GLU A 326 16.60 24.99 8.22
CA GLU A 326 16.72 25.69 6.95
C GLU A 326 18.09 25.47 6.34
N GLY A 327 18.13 25.16 5.04
CA GLY A 327 19.38 24.92 4.33
C GLY A 327 19.16 24.59 2.86
N ALA A 328 20.27 24.50 2.13
CA ALA A 328 20.27 24.15 0.72
C ALA A 328 20.45 22.61 0.57
N PRO A 329 19.45 21.88 0.09
CA PRO A 329 19.55 20.45 -0.20
C PRO A 329 20.26 20.23 -1.54
N ASP A 330 21.57 20.40 -1.53
CA ASP A 330 22.42 20.39 -2.71
C ASP A 330 23.04 19.02 -3.00
N ARG A 331 22.81 17.99 -2.17
CA ARG A 331 23.26 16.62 -2.46
C ARG A 331 22.10 15.67 -2.70
N LEU A 332 22.39 14.51 -3.31
CA LEU A 332 21.41 13.43 -3.45
C LEU A 332 20.87 13.00 -2.08
N ARG A 333 21.75 12.95 -1.08
CA ARG A 333 21.41 12.69 0.31
C ARG A 333 22.12 13.72 1.20
N ASN A 334 21.35 14.67 1.72
CA ASN A 334 21.82 15.61 2.73
C ASN A 334 21.60 14.93 4.09
N LEU A 335 22.68 14.44 4.71
CA LEU A 335 22.59 13.65 5.93
C LEU A 335 22.40 14.56 7.14
N VAL A 336 21.34 14.32 7.88
CA VAL A 336 21.03 14.96 9.16
C VAL A 336 21.10 13.90 10.24
N THR A 337 21.78 14.18 11.36
CA THR A 337 21.85 13.22 12.48
C THR A 337 21.01 13.74 13.63
N LEU A 338 19.93 13.02 13.94
CA LEU A 338 19.12 13.27 15.11
C LEU A 338 19.74 12.55 16.31
N ARG A 339 19.81 13.22 17.45
CA ARG A 339 20.21 12.62 18.72
C ARG A 339 19.19 12.89 19.80
N ALA A 340 18.96 11.90 20.65
CA ALA A 340 18.11 12.02 21.81
C ALA A 340 18.84 11.47 23.04
N ARG A 341 18.83 12.23 24.13
CA ARG A 341 19.47 11.85 25.41
C ARG A 341 18.42 11.69 26.51
N LEU A 342 18.40 10.55 27.17
CA LEU A 342 17.58 10.26 28.34
C LEU A 342 18.48 9.74 29.47
N GLY A 343 18.94 10.64 30.35
CA GLY A 343 19.98 10.30 31.31
C GLY A 343 21.30 9.99 30.62
N GLU A 344 21.89 8.85 30.95
CA GLU A 344 23.13 8.36 30.32
C GLU A 344 22.86 7.72 28.94
N THR A 345 21.61 7.37 28.64
CA THR A 345 21.24 6.76 27.36
C THR A 345 21.22 7.81 26.26
N VAL A 346 22.02 7.61 25.22
CA VAL A 346 21.99 8.41 23.99
C VAL A 346 21.59 7.51 22.83
N ARG A 347 20.61 7.97 22.04
CA ARG A 347 20.19 7.31 20.79
C ARG A 347 20.42 8.26 19.63
N GLU A 348 20.88 7.71 18.52
CA GLU A 348 21.12 8.47 17.30
C GLU A 348 20.36 7.85 16.13
N ALA A 349 19.92 8.69 15.19
CA ALA A 349 19.31 8.26 13.96
C ALA A 349 19.77 9.18 12.81
N VAL A 350 20.30 8.58 11.76
CA VAL A 350 20.70 9.30 10.55
C VAL A 350 19.51 9.37 9.59
N MET A 351 19.16 10.57 9.17
CA MET A 351 18.08 10.87 8.23
C MET A 351 18.66 11.47 6.94
N PRO A 352 18.42 10.85 5.77
CA PRO A 352 18.72 11.48 4.49
C PRO A 352 17.60 12.42 4.06
N ILE A 353 17.91 13.70 3.81
CA ILE A 353 17.01 14.64 3.12
C ILE A 353 17.42 14.68 1.64
N PRO A 354 16.58 14.20 0.70
CA PRO A 354 16.90 14.29 -0.71
C PRO A 354 16.76 15.72 -1.22
N ALA A 355 17.51 16.05 -2.28
CA ALA A 355 17.27 17.27 -3.03
C ALA A 355 15.84 17.28 -3.61
N PRO A 356 15.05 18.35 -3.44
CA PRO A 356 13.68 18.45 -3.91
C PRO A 356 13.59 18.68 -5.43
N TRP A 357 14.71 18.85 -6.11
CA TRP A 357 14.76 19.08 -7.55
C TRP A 357 14.57 17.76 -8.31
N ARG A 358 13.67 17.79 -9.29
CA ARG A 358 13.69 16.78 -10.36
C ARG A 358 14.95 17.01 -11.18
N VAL A 359 15.85 16.04 -11.22
CA VAL A 359 16.92 16.00 -12.24
C VAL A 359 16.25 15.83 -13.59
N ALA A 360 15.99 16.94 -14.28
CA ALA A 360 15.48 16.97 -15.64
C ALA A 360 16.64 17.23 -16.59
N ALA A 361 17.59 16.30 -16.63
CA ALA A 361 18.55 16.25 -17.73
C ALA A 361 17.94 15.36 -18.83
N PRO A 362 17.88 15.79 -20.11
CA PRO A 362 17.61 14.87 -21.18
C PRO A 362 18.78 13.88 -21.21
N LEU A 363 18.60 12.71 -20.61
CA LEU A 363 19.52 11.60 -20.70
C LEU A 363 19.00 10.70 -21.83
N PRO A 364 19.40 10.92 -23.09
CA PRO A 364 19.14 9.91 -24.11
C PRO A 364 19.76 8.61 -23.62
N MET A 365 18.96 7.54 -23.54
CA MET A 365 19.38 6.22 -23.05
C MET A 365 19.51 5.21 -24.20
N PRO A 366 20.50 5.33 -25.11
CA PRO A 366 20.71 4.40 -26.21
C PRO A 366 21.50 3.13 -25.80
N PHE A 367 21.51 2.79 -24.51
CA PHE A 367 22.39 1.75 -23.93
C PHE A 367 21.84 0.33 -23.98
N TRP A 368 20.62 0.18 -24.49
CA TRP A 368 20.02 -1.10 -24.82
C TRP A 368 20.23 -1.38 -26.30
N ARG A 369 21.02 -2.41 -26.62
CA ARG A 369 21.15 -2.97 -27.98
C ARG A 369 20.88 -4.46 -27.92
N GLU A 370 19.97 -4.93 -28.78
CA GLU A 370 19.72 -6.37 -28.99
C GLU A 370 19.45 -7.17 -27.70
N GLY A 371 18.80 -6.54 -26.71
CA GLY A 371 18.48 -7.16 -25.43
C GLY A 371 19.63 -7.20 -24.41
N ALA A 372 20.79 -6.62 -24.70
CA ALA A 372 21.91 -6.47 -23.77
C ALA A 372 22.07 -5.01 -23.31
N PHE A 373 22.38 -4.84 -22.03
CA PHE A 373 22.69 -3.55 -21.41
C PHE A 373 24.20 -3.32 -21.42
N ASP A 374 24.64 -2.27 -22.12
CA ASP A 374 26.06 -1.88 -22.19
C ASP A 374 26.41 -0.98 -20.99
N LEU A 375 26.87 -1.61 -19.89
CA LEU A 375 27.18 -0.94 -18.61
C LEU A 375 28.28 0.12 -18.75
N ASP A 376 29.32 -0.16 -19.55
CA ASP A 376 30.47 0.73 -19.70
C ASP A 376 30.11 1.99 -20.49
N ARG A 377 29.20 1.88 -21.47
CA ARG A 377 28.64 3.07 -22.14
C ARG A 377 27.61 3.81 -21.30
N ALA A 378 26.91 3.11 -20.41
CA ALA A 378 25.89 3.68 -19.55
C ALA A 378 26.48 4.50 -18.39
N ARG A 379 27.68 4.15 -17.90
CA ARG A 379 28.35 4.87 -16.82
C ARG A 379 28.95 6.19 -17.33
N ARG A 380 28.59 7.29 -16.67
CA ARG A 380 28.95 8.66 -17.06
C ARG A 380 29.53 9.47 -15.90
N PRO A 381 30.14 10.64 -16.17
CA PRO A 381 30.62 11.54 -15.11
C PRO A 381 29.55 11.89 -14.08
N VAL A 382 28.28 11.97 -14.50
CA VAL A 382 27.15 12.17 -13.58
C VAL A 382 26.95 11.00 -12.60
N ASP A 383 27.15 9.76 -13.03
CA ASP A 383 27.03 8.58 -12.17
C ASP A 383 28.20 8.51 -11.17
N GLU A 384 29.40 8.91 -11.60
CA GLU A 384 30.57 9.03 -10.72
C GLU A 384 30.38 10.14 -9.68
N ALA A 385 29.87 11.30 -10.08
CA ALA A 385 29.56 12.41 -9.16
C ALA A 385 28.46 12.03 -8.15
N ILE A 386 27.41 11.33 -8.58
CA ILE A 386 26.38 10.79 -7.69
C ILE A 386 26.99 9.77 -6.71
N ALA A 387 27.82 8.85 -7.21
CA ALA A 387 28.49 7.85 -6.37
C ALA A 387 29.43 8.52 -5.34
N ALA A 388 30.08 9.62 -5.71
CA ALA A 388 30.94 10.41 -4.84
C ALA A 388 30.19 11.39 -3.91
N GLN A 389 28.85 11.42 -3.94
CA GLN A 389 28.02 12.37 -3.17
C GLN A 389 28.38 13.84 -3.44
N ALA A 390 28.76 14.17 -4.69
CA ALA A 390 29.07 15.53 -5.10
C ALA A 390 27.83 16.45 -5.00
N GLY A 391 28.06 17.73 -4.73
CA GLY A 391 27.01 18.75 -4.67
C GLY A 391 26.53 19.16 -6.06
N PHE A 392 25.23 19.35 -6.20
CA PHE A 392 24.51 19.83 -7.37
C PHE A 392 24.64 21.34 -7.60
N ALA A 393 25.44 22.03 -6.78
CA ALA A 393 25.69 23.46 -6.94
C ALA A 393 26.57 23.78 -8.16
N VAL A 394 27.36 22.81 -8.64
CA VAL A 394 28.30 22.95 -9.76
C VAL A 394 27.82 22.09 -10.94
N PRO A 395 27.75 22.64 -12.16
CA PRO A 395 27.46 21.84 -13.35
C PRO A 395 28.51 20.76 -13.58
N ILE A 396 28.09 19.64 -14.17
CA ILE A 396 29.02 18.56 -14.57
C ILE A 396 29.27 18.67 -16.07
N GLU A 397 30.54 18.69 -16.45
CA GLU A 397 30.92 18.56 -17.85
C GLU A 397 30.85 17.09 -18.27
N ASP A 398 30.01 16.79 -19.26
CA ASP A 398 29.92 15.48 -19.91
C ASP A 398 30.47 15.63 -21.34
N ASP A 399 31.46 14.80 -21.67
CA ASP A 399 32.17 14.82 -22.94
C ASP A 399 31.26 14.56 -24.15
N ARG A 400 30.11 13.90 -23.94
CA ARG A 400 29.18 13.48 -25.00
C ARG A 400 27.94 14.36 -25.10
N TYR A 401 27.52 14.98 -24.01
CA TYR A 401 26.26 15.73 -23.93
C TYR A 401 26.43 17.20 -23.49
N GLY A 402 27.65 17.64 -23.24
CA GLY A 402 27.98 18.99 -22.79
C GLY A 402 27.69 19.20 -21.31
N THR A 403 27.58 20.46 -20.90
CA THR A 403 27.35 20.84 -19.51
C THR A 403 25.97 20.40 -19.00
N ILE A 404 25.97 19.49 -18.04
CA ILE A 404 24.78 19.10 -17.26
C ILE A 404 24.64 20.08 -16.10
N ASP A 405 23.75 21.07 -16.25
CA ASP A 405 23.37 21.98 -15.17
C ASP A 405 22.15 21.45 -14.41
N TRP A 406 22.30 21.30 -13.10
CA TRP A 406 21.26 20.85 -12.18
C TRP A 406 20.18 21.93 -11.94
N ARG A 407 20.53 23.20 -12.15
CA ARG A 407 19.61 24.32 -12.04
C ARG A 407 18.85 24.38 -13.36
N GLY A 408 17.69 23.74 -13.42
CA GLY A 408 16.84 23.80 -14.60
C GLY A 408 16.72 25.25 -15.09
N ARG A 409 16.98 25.49 -16.39
CA ARG A 409 16.79 26.81 -16.99
C ARG A 409 15.39 27.29 -16.61
N ARG A 410 15.28 28.41 -15.90
CA ARG A 410 14.00 29.09 -15.66
C ARG A 410 13.46 29.58 -17.01
N THR A 411 12.70 28.73 -17.69
CA THR A 411 11.72 29.16 -18.70
C THR A 411 10.38 28.57 -18.30
N LEU A 412 9.74 29.19 -17.31
CA LEU A 412 8.29 29.18 -17.17
C LEU A 412 7.73 30.09 -18.26
N SER A 413 7.65 29.59 -19.48
CA SER A 413 6.86 30.18 -20.56
C SER A 413 6.02 29.05 -21.16
N SER A 414 4.74 29.04 -20.80
CA SER A 414 3.65 28.22 -21.36
C SER A 414 3.97 26.74 -21.58
N CYS A 415 3.54 25.88 -20.65
CA CYS A 415 3.24 24.47 -20.98
C CYS A 415 1.97 24.42 -21.85
N SER A 416 2.10 24.84 -23.10
CA SER A 416 1.34 24.26 -24.20
C SER A 416 1.96 22.88 -24.43
N SER A 417 1.18 21.82 -24.20
CA SER A 417 1.45 20.40 -24.52
C SER A 417 2.74 20.09 -25.30
N PRO A 418 3.71 19.34 -24.73
CA PRO A 418 4.82 18.78 -25.50
C PRO A 418 4.42 17.38 -26.02
N PHE A 419 3.26 17.27 -26.67
CA PHE A 419 3.01 16.19 -27.62
C PHE A 419 2.96 16.84 -28.99
N PRO A 420 3.94 16.62 -29.89
CA PRO A 420 3.65 16.79 -31.30
C PRO A 420 2.46 15.89 -31.60
N ALA A 421 1.39 16.50 -32.13
CA ALA A 421 0.22 15.80 -32.64
C ALA A 421 0.65 14.93 -33.83
N ASN A 422 1.29 13.79 -33.56
CA ASN A 422 1.56 12.80 -34.57
C ASN A 422 0.35 11.89 -34.65
N ARG A 423 -0.57 12.25 -35.55
CA ARG A 423 -1.63 11.38 -36.04
C ARG A 423 -0.99 10.19 -36.76
N SER A 424 -0.70 9.14 -36.00
CA SER A 424 -0.54 7.79 -36.54
C SER A 424 -1.08 6.83 -35.49
N ALA A 425 -2.33 6.45 -35.69
CA ALA A 425 -3.03 5.45 -34.91
C ALA A 425 -2.21 4.15 -34.92
N ILE A 426 -1.65 3.77 -33.76
CA ILE A 426 -1.27 2.39 -33.50
C ILE A 426 -2.60 1.65 -33.30
N ARG A 427 -3.13 1.09 -34.40
CA ARG A 427 -4.21 0.11 -34.35
C ARG A 427 -3.64 -1.14 -33.66
N TRP A 428 -4.06 -1.37 -32.43
CA TRP A 428 -4.03 -2.71 -31.85
C TRP A 428 -5.08 -3.56 -32.57
N THR A 429 -4.65 -4.33 -33.57
CA THR A 429 -5.41 -5.48 -34.05
C THR A 429 -5.19 -6.64 -33.10
N PRO A 430 -6.23 -7.20 -32.47
CA PRO A 430 -6.09 -8.45 -31.70
C PRO A 430 -5.75 -9.59 -32.67
N PRO A 431 -4.89 -10.56 -32.29
CA PRO A 431 -4.66 -11.71 -33.14
C PRO A 431 -5.96 -12.50 -33.27
N CYS A 432 -6.51 -12.54 -34.49
CA CYS A 432 -7.58 -13.43 -34.88
C CYS A 432 -7.18 -14.88 -34.58
N ALA A 433 -8.06 -15.58 -33.86
CA ALA A 433 -8.11 -17.03 -33.85
C ALA A 433 -8.47 -17.52 -35.26
N SER A 434 -7.57 -18.29 -35.89
CA SER A 434 -7.88 -19.22 -36.98
C SER A 434 -6.74 -20.23 -37.18
N PRO A 435 -7.04 -21.44 -37.67
CA PRO A 435 -6.43 -22.68 -37.19
C PRO A 435 -5.12 -23.05 -37.87
N CYS A 436 -4.27 -23.78 -37.14
CA CYS A 436 -3.04 -24.39 -37.64
C CYS A 436 -3.24 -25.14 -38.98
N PRO A 437 -2.40 -24.89 -40.00
CA PRO A 437 -2.34 -25.76 -41.15
C PRO A 437 -1.66 -27.08 -40.77
N ARG A 438 -2.36 -28.18 -41.07
CA ARG A 438 -1.88 -29.57 -40.96
C ARG A 438 -0.57 -29.73 -41.73
N ARG A 439 0.47 -30.29 -41.09
CA ARG A 439 1.62 -30.87 -41.80
C ARG A 439 1.19 -32.14 -42.54
N PRO A 440 1.72 -32.41 -43.75
CA PRO A 440 1.42 -33.63 -44.48
C PRO A 440 2.10 -34.84 -43.83
N SER A 441 1.36 -35.95 -43.84
CA SER A 441 1.75 -37.28 -43.43
C SER A 441 2.89 -37.84 -44.30
N ALA A 442 3.96 -38.32 -43.66
CA ALA A 442 4.86 -39.31 -44.26
C ALA A 442 4.50 -40.70 -43.70
N ARG A 443 4.24 -41.65 -44.59
CA ARG A 443 3.84 -43.03 -44.33
C ARG A 443 4.99 -43.87 -43.73
N ALA A 444 4.59 -44.86 -42.93
CA ALA A 444 5.34 -45.98 -42.37
C ALA A 444 5.96 -46.88 -43.47
N SER A 445 7.03 -47.67 -43.21
CA SER A 445 7.06 -48.98 -42.51
C SER A 445 8.47 -49.60 -42.65
N PRO A 446 8.82 -50.81 -42.13
CA PRO A 446 8.42 -51.56 -40.92
C PRO A 446 9.66 -52.01 -40.08
N PRO A 447 9.50 -52.70 -38.93
CA PRO A 447 10.60 -53.35 -38.21
C PRO A 447 10.66 -54.86 -38.47
N SER A 448 11.87 -55.44 -38.48
CA SER A 448 12.14 -56.87 -38.25
C SER A 448 13.65 -57.13 -38.16
N PRO A 449 14.13 -58.23 -37.54
CA PRO A 449 13.61 -58.98 -36.39
C PRO A 449 14.67 -59.22 -35.30
N ARG A 450 14.26 -59.86 -34.20
CA ARG A 450 15.04 -60.29 -33.02
C ARG A 450 16.22 -61.22 -33.34
N THR A 451 17.26 -61.15 -32.50
CA THR A 451 17.95 -62.34 -31.95
C THR A 451 18.40 -62.08 -30.53
N ALA A 452 18.16 -63.06 -29.67
CA ALA A 452 18.59 -63.17 -28.29
C ALA A 452 20.02 -63.73 -28.19
N THR A 453 20.71 -63.44 -27.09
CA THR A 453 21.56 -64.42 -26.38
C THR A 453 21.79 -63.95 -24.94
N GLU A 454 21.51 -64.87 -24.02
CA GLU A 454 21.93 -64.90 -22.62
C GLU A 454 23.47 -64.93 -22.51
N THR A 455 24.05 -64.44 -21.41
CA THR A 455 24.69 -65.22 -20.32
C THR A 455 25.62 -64.35 -19.44
N THR A 456 25.50 -64.55 -18.11
CA THR A 456 26.52 -64.54 -17.02
C THR A 456 27.52 -63.36 -16.96
N SER A 457 27.70 -62.66 -15.83
CA SER A 457 27.96 -63.11 -14.45
C SER A 457 27.57 -62.05 -13.42
#